data_AF-A0A2D9PRD4-F1
#
_entry.id   AF-A0A2D9PRD4-F1
#
_cell.length_a   1.000
_cell.length_b   1.000
_cell.length_c   1.000
_cell.angle_alpha   90.00
_cell.angle_beta   90.00
_cell.angle_gamma   90.00
#
_symmetry.space_group_name_H-M   'P 1'
#
loop_
_entity.id
_entity.type
_entity.pdbx_description
1 polymer ?
#
loop_
_entity_poly.entity_id
_entity_poly.type
_entity_poly.pdbx_seq_one_letter_code
_entity_poly.pdbx_strand_id
1 'polypeptide(L)'
;MSMELTEVMFWFSSVWILPFWILMWFLPDHHLTRRFVGDLRYCFLPLLIPYIIVVLPQVSTILLTLASDMPTPQIVIDLFADEDVIILGWLHYLAFDMFVGRFIWLRMVAMKRPMYVSTPVLILCMMMAPLGCAVGVAATWGEGGRVDTIASSSLETLE
;
A
#
# COMPACT_ATOMS: atom_id res chain seq x y z
N MET A 1 -9.70 22.26 -7.57
CA MET A 1 -10.72 21.20 -7.39
C MET A 1 -11.76 21.74 -6.41
N SER A 2 -13.03 21.29 -6.40
CA SER A 2 -13.94 21.71 -5.33
C SER A 2 -13.55 20.97 -4.05
N MET A 3 -13.39 21.67 -2.91
CA MET A 3 -13.00 21.05 -1.62
C MET A 3 -13.87 19.84 -1.27
N GLU A 4 -15.18 19.92 -1.51
CA GLU A 4 -16.14 18.83 -1.37
C GLU A 4 -15.74 17.53 -2.10
N LEU A 5 -15.11 17.63 -3.27
CA LEU A 5 -14.72 16.45 -4.05
C LEU A 5 -13.51 15.76 -3.39
N THR A 6 -12.52 16.55 -2.97
CA THR A 6 -11.31 16.03 -2.31
C THR A 6 -11.68 15.33 -1.00
N GLU A 7 -12.60 15.89 -0.22
CA GLU A 7 -13.12 15.27 1.01
C GLU A 7 -13.87 13.96 0.74
N VAL A 8 -14.72 13.90 -0.28
CA VAL A 8 -15.41 12.66 -0.67
C VAL A 8 -14.40 11.57 -1.07
N MET A 9 -13.36 11.91 -1.83
CA MET A 9 -12.31 10.95 -2.21
C MET A 9 -11.52 10.43 -0.99
N PHE A 10 -11.24 11.32 -0.03
CA PHE A 10 -10.58 10.98 1.23
C PHE A 10 -11.42 9.97 2.04
N TRP A 11 -12.69 10.30 2.29
CA TRP A 11 -13.57 9.46 3.10
C TRP A 11 -13.88 8.13 2.43
N PHE A 12 -14.14 8.16 1.12
CA PHE A 12 -14.34 6.94 0.33
C PHE A 12 -13.16 5.99 0.50
N SER A 13 -11.93 6.46 0.29
CA SER A 13 -10.72 5.64 0.40
C SER A 13 -10.51 5.12 1.83
N SER A 14 -10.71 5.98 2.82
CA SER A 14 -10.50 5.64 4.24
C SER A 14 -11.47 4.57 4.72
N VAL A 15 -12.73 4.61 4.28
CA VAL A 15 -13.74 3.59 4.61
C VAL A 15 -13.54 2.33 3.76
N TRP A 16 -13.15 2.48 2.50
CA TRP A 16 -13.00 1.36 1.56
C TRP A 16 -11.97 0.34 2.01
N ILE A 17 -10.87 0.76 2.64
CA ILE A 17 -9.81 -0.16 3.07
C ILE A 17 -10.20 -1.06 4.25
N LEU A 18 -11.10 -0.59 5.12
CA LEU A 18 -11.47 -1.26 6.38
C LEU A 18 -12.00 -2.69 6.19
N PRO A 19 -12.96 -2.98 5.29
CA PRO A 19 -13.46 -4.34 5.12
C PRO A 19 -12.35 -5.33 4.72
N PHE A 20 -11.38 -4.91 3.92
CA PHE A 20 -10.27 -5.78 3.52
C PHE A 20 -9.30 -6.03 4.68
N TRP A 21 -8.98 -5.00 5.48
CA TRP A 21 -8.18 -5.18 6.69
C TRP A 21 -8.86 -6.10 7.70
N ILE A 22 -10.16 -5.94 7.94
CA ILE A 22 -10.95 -6.81 8.82
C ILE A 22 -10.90 -8.26 8.32
N LEU A 23 -11.07 -8.49 7.02
CA LEU A 23 -10.96 -9.83 6.43
C LEU A 23 -9.56 -10.42 6.64
N MET A 24 -8.50 -9.63 6.45
CA MET A 24 -7.12 -10.10 6.65
C MET A 24 -6.79 -10.38 8.13
N TRP A 25 -7.33 -9.61 9.07
CA TRP A 25 -7.04 -9.76 10.51
C TRP A 25 -7.75 -10.95 11.14
N PHE A 26 -9.02 -11.16 10.82
CA PHE A 26 -9.86 -12.15 11.50
C PHE A 26 -10.07 -13.42 10.69
N LEU A 27 -10.02 -13.33 9.36
CA LEU A 27 -10.31 -14.44 8.45
C LEU A 27 -9.22 -14.57 7.36
N PRO A 28 -7.92 -14.65 7.69
CA PRO A 28 -6.83 -14.61 6.71
C PRO A 28 -6.90 -15.75 5.68
N ASP A 29 -7.38 -16.94 6.06
CA ASP A 29 -7.44 -18.13 5.18
C ASP A 29 -8.84 -18.41 4.60
N HIS A 30 -9.79 -17.50 4.77
CA HIS A 30 -11.16 -17.72 4.33
C HIS A 30 -11.33 -17.51 2.82
N HIS A 31 -12.29 -18.22 2.22
CA HIS A 31 -12.56 -18.14 0.77
C HIS A 31 -12.94 -16.72 0.30
N LEU A 32 -13.63 -15.94 1.15
CA LEU A 32 -13.95 -14.53 0.85
C LEU A 32 -12.69 -13.66 0.79
N THR A 33 -11.81 -13.79 1.79
CA THR A 33 -10.52 -13.07 1.84
C THR A 33 -9.68 -13.42 0.63
N ARG A 34 -9.57 -14.71 0.30
CA ARG A 34 -8.88 -15.17 -0.92
C ARG A 34 -9.50 -14.63 -2.22
N ARG A 35 -10.81 -14.45 -2.29
CA ARG A 35 -11.50 -13.91 -3.47
C ARG A 35 -11.31 -12.40 -3.64
N PHE A 36 -11.47 -11.63 -2.56
CA PHE A 36 -11.47 -10.16 -2.63
C PHE A 36 -10.10 -9.54 -2.38
N VAL A 37 -9.35 -10.04 -1.41
CA VAL A 37 -7.98 -9.57 -1.13
C VAL A 37 -6.99 -10.25 -2.07
N GLY A 38 -7.22 -11.51 -2.43
CA GLY A 38 -6.35 -12.25 -3.34
C GLY A 38 -6.31 -11.70 -4.77
N ASP A 39 -7.35 -11.00 -5.23
CA ASP A 39 -7.33 -10.31 -6.53
C ASP A 39 -7.11 -8.80 -6.32
N LEU A 40 -6.01 -8.30 -6.87
CA LEU A 40 -5.59 -6.90 -6.79
C LEU A 40 -6.68 -5.94 -7.32
N ARG A 41 -7.53 -6.41 -8.23
CA ARG A 41 -8.57 -5.60 -8.88
C ARG A 41 -9.64 -5.10 -7.91
N TYR A 42 -9.99 -5.87 -6.88
CA TYR A 42 -11.03 -5.45 -5.93
C TYR A 42 -10.47 -4.63 -4.77
N CYS A 43 -9.26 -4.96 -4.33
CA CYS A 43 -8.63 -4.36 -3.17
C CYS A 43 -7.93 -3.02 -3.49
N PHE A 44 -7.22 -2.94 -4.62
CA PHE A 44 -6.32 -1.82 -4.93
C PHE A 44 -6.86 -0.90 -6.01
N LEU A 45 -7.46 -1.44 -7.08
CA LEU A 45 -7.95 -0.63 -8.20
C LEU A 45 -8.95 0.47 -7.80
N PRO A 46 -9.90 0.23 -6.88
CA PRO A 46 -10.81 1.29 -6.44
C PRO A 46 -10.13 2.43 -5.68
N LEU A 47 -8.96 2.18 -5.07
CA LEU A 47 -8.15 3.21 -4.40
C LEU A 47 -7.33 4.04 -5.39
N LEU A 48 -7.02 3.49 -6.56
CA LEU A 48 -6.34 4.24 -7.62
C LEU A 48 -7.23 5.34 -8.22
N ILE A 49 -8.55 5.13 -8.28
CA ILE A 49 -9.48 6.12 -8.84
C ILE A 49 -9.41 7.47 -8.09
N PRO A 50 -9.62 7.54 -6.76
CA PRO A 50 -9.49 8.79 -6.01
C PRO A 50 -8.09 9.37 -6.10
N TYR A 51 -7.05 8.53 -6.02
CA TYR A 51 -5.66 8.98 -6.15
C TYR A 51 -5.40 9.66 -7.51
N ILE A 52 -5.83 9.04 -8.62
CA ILE A 52 -5.63 9.59 -9.97
C ILE A 52 -6.39 10.90 -10.13
N ILE A 53 -7.63 10.99 -9.65
CA ILE A 53 -8.45 12.21 -9.74
C ILE A 53 -7.74 13.38 -9.04
N VAL A 54 -7.18 13.14 -7.85
CA VAL A 54 -6.51 14.19 -7.06
C VAL A 54 -5.11 14.50 -7.62
N VAL A 55 -4.34 13.51 -8.08
CA VAL A 55 -2.96 13.74 -8.55
C VAL A 55 -2.89 14.45 -9.89
N LEU A 56 -3.84 14.18 -10.81
CA LEU A 56 -3.81 14.72 -12.17
C LEU A 56 -3.64 16.24 -12.26
N PRO A 57 -4.36 17.07 -11.48
CA PRO A 57 -4.15 18.53 -11.49
C PRO A 57 -2.82 18.98 -10.88
N GLN A 58 -2.24 18.20 -9.97
CA GLN A 58 -1.03 18.57 -9.21
C GLN A 58 0.26 17.99 -9.81
N VAL A 59 0.16 16.99 -10.69
CA VAL A 59 1.29 16.20 -11.18
C VAL A 59 2.38 17.06 -11.84
N SER A 60 1.99 18.06 -12.64
CA SER A 60 2.93 18.96 -13.29
C SER A 60 3.66 19.84 -12.28
N THR A 61 2.95 20.35 -11.29
CA THR A 61 3.52 21.20 -10.24
C THR A 61 4.51 20.40 -9.41
N ILE A 62 4.08 19.24 -8.91
CA ILE A 62 4.92 18.33 -8.13
C ILE A 62 6.18 17.95 -8.91
N LEU A 63 6.03 17.53 -10.17
CA LEU A 63 7.15 17.08 -10.99
C LEU A 63 8.13 18.23 -11.31
N LEU A 64 7.62 19.42 -11.64
CA LEU A 64 8.46 20.58 -11.92
C LEU A 64 9.21 21.04 -10.67
N THR A 65 8.53 21.14 -9.52
CA THR A 65 9.13 21.52 -8.24
C THR A 65 10.22 20.54 -7.79
N LEU A 66 10.02 19.23 -8.01
CA LEU A 66 11.03 18.20 -7.72
C LEU A 66 12.17 18.15 -8.74
N ALA A 67 11.95 18.63 -9.98
CA ALA A 67 12.94 18.61 -11.05
C ALA A 67 13.79 19.88 -11.12
N SER A 68 13.25 21.04 -10.71
CA SER A 68 13.94 22.33 -10.80
C SER A 68 14.95 22.57 -9.69
N ASP A 69 14.65 22.08 -8.49
CA ASP A 69 15.44 22.33 -7.30
C ASP A 69 15.99 21.03 -6.72
N MET A 70 17.20 21.07 -6.12
CA MET A 70 17.68 19.95 -5.32
C MET A 70 16.67 19.72 -4.19
N PRO A 71 16.13 18.50 -3.98
CA PRO A 71 15.07 18.26 -3.01
C PRO A 71 15.60 18.51 -1.60
N THR A 72 15.45 19.75 -1.15
CA THR A 72 15.71 20.14 0.24
C THR A 72 14.45 19.85 1.06
N PRO A 73 14.60 19.58 2.37
CA PRO A 73 13.45 19.39 3.25
C PRO A 73 12.46 20.56 3.22
N GLN A 74 12.95 21.78 2.96
CA GLN A 74 12.11 22.98 2.90
C GLN A 74 11.11 22.93 1.74
N ILE A 75 11.54 22.50 0.55
CA ILE A 75 10.68 22.38 -0.63
C ILE A 75 9.54 21.38 -0.37
N VAL A 76 9.85 20.29 0.35
CA VAL A 76 8.83 19.29 0.72
C VAL A 76 7.80 19.92 1.66
N ILE A 77 8.24 20.66 2.68
CA ILE A 77 7.34 21.37 3.61
C ILE A 77 6.43 22.34 2.84
N ASP A 78 7.00 23.11 1.92
CA ASP A 78 6.26 24.09 1.13
C ASP A 78 5.25 23.41 0.19
N LEU A 79 5.60 22.26 -0.38
CA LEU A 79 4.69 21.46 -1.22
C LEU A 79 3.50 20.92 -0.41
N PHE A 80 3.73 20.52 0.84
CA PHE A 80 2.69 20.09 1.77
C PHE A 80 1.93 21.25 2.45
N ALA A 81 2.21 22.51 2.11
CA ALA A 81 1.38 23.63 2.57
C ALA A 81 0.00 23.68 1.88
N ASP A 82 -0.14 23.00 0.74
CA ASP A 82 -1.39 22.84 0.01
C ASP A 82 -2.21 21.66 0.56
N GLU A 83 -3.45 21.94 0.94
CA GLU A 83 -4.40 20.95 1.46
C GLU A 83 -4.65 19.80 0.49
N ASP A 84 -4.74 20.08 -0.82
CA ASP A 84 -4.97 19.05 -1.83
C ASP A 84 -3.76 18.10 -1.92
N VAL A 85 -2.53 18.61 -1.74
CA VAL A 85 -1.29 17.79 -1.73
C VAL A 85 -1.20 16.94 -0.46
N ILE A 86 -1.63 17.46 0.69
CA ILE A 86 -1.72 16.67 1.93
C ILE A 86 -2.66 15.48 1.71
N ILE A 87 -3.85 15.71 1.16
CA ILE A 87 -4.83 14.65 0.92
C ILE A 87 -4.32 13.67 -0.14
N LEU A 88 -3.65 14.15 -1.19
CA LEU A 88 -2.97 13.30 -2.16
C LEU A 88 -1.97 12.36 -1.47
N GLY A 89 -1.15 12.90 -0.56
CA GLY A 89 -0.20 12.11 0.23
C GLY A 89 -0.90 11.05 1.08
N TRP A 90 -2.03 11.38 1.69
CA TRP A 90 -2.84 10.42 2.45
C TRP A 90 -3.39 9.30 1.56
N LEU A 91 -3.96 9.63 0.41
CA LEU A 91 -4.46 8.65 -0.56
C LEU A 91 -3.33 7.73 -1.06
N HIS A 92 -2.13 8.29 -1.25
CA HIS A 92 -0.94 7.53 -1.60
C HIS A 92 -0.60 6.49 -0.51
N TYR A 93 -0.60 6.89 0.76
CA TYR A 93 -0.37 5.98 1.88
C TYR A 93 -1.42 4.87 1.95
N LEU A 94 -2.72 5.19 1.86
CA LEU A 94 -3.77 4.17 1.90
C LEU A 94 -3.61 3.12 0.78
N ALA A 95 -3.32 3.56 -0.44
CA ALA A 95 -3.10 2.67 -1.57
C ALA A 95 -1.85 1.81 -1.39
N PHE A 96 -0.75 2.40 -0.92
CA PHE A 96 0.52 1.72 -0.70
C PHE A 96 0.43 0.72 0.45
N ASP A 97 -0.17 1.09 1.58
CA ASP A 97 -0.33 0.24 2.76
C ASP A 97 -1.22 -0.97 2.44
N MET A 98 -2.26 -0.78 1.63
CA MET A 98 -3.08 -1.89 1.15
C MET A 98 -2.30 -2.83 0.22
N PHE A 99 -1.48 -2.28 -0.67
CA PHE A 99 -0.62 -3.08 -1.54
C PHE A 99 0.39 -3.91 -0.73
N VAL A 100 1.09 -3.28 0.21
CA VAL A 100 2.08 -3.93 1.09
C VAL A 100 1.41 -4.94 2.04
N GLY A 101 0.30 -4.56 2.67
CA GLY A 101 -0.48 -5.43 3.55
C GLY A 101 -0.95 -6.68 2.82
N ARG A 102 -1.49 -6.53 1.61
CA ARG A 102 -1.85 -7.66 0.74
C ARG A 102 -0.65 -8.53 0.38
N PHE A 103 0.49 -7.93 0.04
CA PHE A 103 1.72 -8.67 -0.28
C PHE A 103 2.16 -9.55 0.90
N ILE A 104 2.21 -8.98 2.11
CA ILE A 104 2.57 -9.72 3.32
C ILE A 104 1.52 -10.77 3.66
N TRP A 105 0.23 -10.45 3.57
CA TRP A 105 -0.86 -11.41 3.77
C TRP A 105 -0.72 -12.63 2.85
N LEU A 106 -0.43 -12.43 1.55
CA LEU A 106 -0.19 -13.53 0.61
C LEU A 106 0.98 -14.42 1.05
N ARG A 107 2.09 -13.84 1.50
CA ARG A 107 3.24 -14.60 2.03
C ARG A 107 2.83 -15.41 3.26
N MET A 108 2.12 -14.78 4.21
CA MET A 108 1.69 -15.45 5.44
C MET A 108 0.73 -16.62 5.16
N VAL A 109 -0.23 -16.44 4.24
CA VAL A 109 -1.17 -17.49 3.82
C VAL A 109 -0.46 -18.63 3.09
N ALA A 110 0.44 -18.32 2.15
CA ALA A 110 1.21 -19.34 1.41
C ALA A 110 2.04 -20.22 2.36
N MET A 111 2.53 -19.62 3.43
CA MET A 111 3.38 -20.25 4.45
C MET A 111 2.58 -20.80 5.64
N LYS A 112 1.24 -20.79 5.55
CA LYS A 112 0.31 -21.25 6.60
C LYS A 112 0.64 -20.69 7.98
N ARG A 113 1.05 -19.42 8.04
CA ARG A 113 1.40 -18.78 9.31
C ARG A 113 0.14 -18.59 10.14
N PRO A 114 0.22 -18.87 11.45
CA PRO A 114 -0.96 -18.80 12.29
C PRO A 114 -1.41 -17.36 12.50
N MET A 115 -2.71 -17.18 12.76
CA MET A 115 -3.37 -15.88 12.87
C MET A 115 -2.69 -14.97 13.92
N TYR A 116 -2.27 -15.52 15.07
CA TYR A 116 -1.62 -14.74 16.12
C TYR A 116 -0.28 -14.11 15.70
N VAL A 117 0.36 -14.58 14.62
CA VAL A 117 1.52 -13.91 14.02
C VAL A 117 1.08 -13.02 12.86
N SER A 118 0.16 -13.48 12.01
CA SER A 118 -0.30 -12.73 10.84
C SER A 118 -0.97 -11.41 11.23
N THR A 119 -1.89 -11.42 12.19
CA THR A 119 -2.69 -10.26 12.58
C THR A 119 -1.85 -9.10 13.13
N PRO A 120 -0.93 -9.27 14.11
CA PRO A 120 -0.11 -8.16 14.59
C PRO A 120 0.83 -7.61 13.52
N VAL A 121 1.36 -8.46 12.63
CA VAL A 121 2.17 -8.02 11.49
C VAL A 121 1.34 -7.18 10.52
N LEU A 122 0.11 -7.59 10.23
CA LEU A 122 -0.79 -6.84 9.36
C LEU A 122 -1.25 -5.52 9.98
N ILE A 123 -1.49 -5.47 11.30
CA ILE A 123 -1.73 -4.21 12.01
C ILE A 123 -0.51 -3.28 11.87
N LEU A 124 0.69 -3.83 12.01
CA LEU A 124 1.92 -3.07 11.77
C LEU A 124 2.03 -2.61 10.32
N CYS A 125 1.59 -3.41 9.34
CA CYS A 125 1.52 -2.98 7.94
C CYS A 125 0.55 -1.80 7.73
N MET A 126 -0.59 -1.77 8.42
CA MET A 126 -1.57 -0.68 8.31
C MET A 126 -1.07 0.63 8.93
N MET A 127 -0.29 0.55 10.01
CA MET A 127 0.16 1.75 10.73
C MET A 127 1.53 2.23 10.26
N MET A 128 2.41 1.30 9.94
CA MET A 128 3.81 1.52 9.61
C MET A 128 4.24 0.50 8.56
N ALA A 129 3.67 0.60 7.35
CA ALA A 129 3.89 -0.35 6.26
C ALA A 129 5.34 -0.82 6.08
N PRO A 130 6.38 0.04 6.15
CA PRO A 130 7.77 -0.40 6.04
C PRO A 130 8.20 -1.37 7.15
N LEU A 131 7.81 -1.11 8.40
CA LEU A 131 8.11 -2.00 9.52
C LEU A 131 7.30 -3.28 9.45
N GLY A 132 6.01 -3.18 9.11
CA GLY A 132 5.15 -4.36 8.92
C GLY A 132 5.68 -5.27 7.82
N CYS A 133 6.16 -4.68 6.73
CA CYS A 133 6.82 -5.39 5.64
C CYS A 133 8.08 -6.10 6.11
N ALA A 134 8.99 -5.40 6.80
CA ALA A 134 10.23 -5.98 7.31
C ALA A 134 9.96 -7.17 8.25
N VAL A 135 9.04 -7.01 9.20
CA VAL A 135 8.65 -8.07 10.14
C VAL A 135 7.95 -9.22 9.42
N GLY A 136 7.04 -8.95 8.48
CA GLY A 136 6.34 -9.98 7.73
C GLY A 136 7.26 -10.79 6.80
N VAL A 137 8.25 -10.12 6.19
CA VAL A 137 9.30 -10.79 5.43
C VAL A 137 10.16 -11.65 6.35
N ALA A 138 10.59 -11.13 7.50
CA ALA A 138 11.34 -11.90 8.50
C ALA A 138 10.55 -13.12 9.02
N ALA A 139 9.25 -12.95 9.29
CA ALA A 139 8.36 -14.03 9.73
C ALA A 139 8.11 -15.11 8.67
N THR A 140 8.43 -14.82 7.41
CA THR A 140 8.32 -15.74 6.27
C THR A 140 9.68 -16.14 5.69
N TRP A 141 10.78 -15.73 6.35
CA TRP A 141 12.14 -16.01 5.94
C TRP A 141 12.45 -17.52 6.09
N GLY A 142 13.04 -18.13 5.06
CA GLY A 142 13.46 -19.53 5.07
C GLY A 142 12.57 -20.51 4.26
N GLU A 143 11.26 -20.28 4.16
CA GLU A 143 10.39 -21.11 3.27
C GLU A 143 9.79 -20.28 2.11
N GLY A 144 9.81 -18.95 2.20
CA GLY A 144 9.41 -18.00 1.15
C GLY A 144 10.49 -17.67 0.11
N GLY A 145 11.72 -18.20 0.28
CA GLY A 145 12.84 -17.95 -0.63
C GLY A 145 12.51 -18.22 -2.09
N ARG A 146 11.57 -19.13 -2.41
CA ARG A 146 11.21 -19.42 -3.81
C ARG A 146 10.61 -18.24 -4.58
N VAL A 147 9.91 -17.29 -3.96
CA VAL A 147 9.30 -16.16 -4.69
C VAL A 147 10.35 -15.11 -5.06
N ASP A 148 11.29 -14.88 -4.14
CA ASP A 148 12.33 -13.86 -4.28
C ASP A 148 13.53 -14.42 -5.10
N THR A 149 13.82 -15.71 -4.94
CA THR A 149 14.93 -16.43 -5.62
C THR A 149 14.63 -16.78 -7.07
N ILE A 150 13.36 -16.98 -7.50
CA ILE A 150 13.07 -17.24 -8.92
C ILE A 150 13.41 -16.01 -9.79
N ALA A 151 13.16 -14.80 -9.27
CA ALA A 151 13.55 -13.57 -9.96
C ALA A 151 15.08 -13.41 -10.01
N SER A 152 15.80 -13.68 -8.91
CA SER A 152 17.27 -13.59 -8.89
C SER A 152 17.95 -14.66 -9.74
N SER A 153 17.47 -15.90 -9.70
CA SER A 153 18.04 -17.01 -10.49
C SER A 153 17.82 -16.81 -11.99
N SER A 154 16.71 -16.19 -12.38
CA SER A 154 16.44 -15.87 -13.79
C SER A 154 17.37 -14.78 -14.32
N LEU A 155 17.85 -13.88 -13.47
CA LEU A 155 18.82 -12.85 -13.82
C LEU A 155 20.24 -13.42 -13.91
N GLU A 156 20.60 -14.34 -13.02
CA GLU A 156 21.89 -15.07 -13.08
C GLU A 156 22.02 -15.96 -14.33
N THR A 157 20.91 -16.46 -14.89
CA THR A 157 20.94 -17.25 -16.14
C THR A 157 21.04 -16.42 -17.42
N LEU A 158 21.00 -15.08 -17.31
CA LEU A 158 21.09 -14.15 -18.43
C LEU A 158 22.45 -13.43 -18.51
N GLU A 159 23.37 -13.72 -17.59
CA GLU A 159 24.81 -13.37 -17.65
C GLU A 159 25.64 -14.54 -18.20
#